data_AF-A0A6M4IXM5-F1
#
_entry.id   AF-A0A6M4IXM5-F1
#
_cell.length_a   1.000
_cell.length_b   1.000
_cell.length_c   1.000
_cell.angle_alpha   90.00
_cell.angle_beta   90.00
_cell.angle_gamma   90.00
#
_symmetry.space_group_name_H-M   'P 1'
#
loop_
_entity.id
_entity.type
_entity.pdbx_description
1 polymer ?
#
loop_
_entity_poly.entity_id
_entity_poly.type
_entity_poly.pdbx_seq_one_letter_code
_entity_poly.pdbx_strand_id
1 'polypeptide(L)'
;MIVMTRLRSVTMLVARVASLLVLPLASRHWLYSTALGAILLALPARTTQSQALTEKPATGKLRGVAYDSVRARPLPLATIQLVSATDPSSARELHTDSLGRFSADSLPPGSWIVGATHPWLDSLAVDQLAVQVDVKAKGTTRALIAVPSARALVARVCGEQVARDSSGYVHGLVRRASNLGVGAPGTVRVEWLELTLTKERMERSIEGVEVQSTSDGRYVACGVPLGGALRVRSWTGNDSTGVLDVALAPHGIGRLDLAIGEAQRTTVSIPGETDSSNATAADSMAPMEIEVLRGAGSIQGVIRSVASGSSNPPLANARVTVWGTGLEVRSANNGRFAMSGLPTGSYIVETVAIGYQPVREVVELRADATVTVETRLERLLMLDTVQVRALRRRALGPSIAGFEERRQRGFGKFLGPEELDRRVASQASDLLRMIAGVRIVPGPDGYRVLLRGDFKGSCAPTMFLDGMRILDMGGVNSINSYVSPMEIRAIEVYVSGAATPPEFSNGLSTCGSIVIWTGARR
;
A
#
# COMPACT_ATOMS: atom_id res chain seq x y z
N MET A 1 23.19 15.77 -10.92
CA MET A 1 24.45 16.48 -10.60
C MET A 1 24.63 16.69 -9.08
N ILE A 2 24.35 15.66 -8.26
CA ILE A 2 24.44 15.67 -6.78
C ILE A 2 25.13 14.38 -6.25
N VAL A 3 25.61 13.51 -7.15
CA VAL A 3 26.21 12.21 -6.79
C VAL A 3 27.73 12.28 -6.58
N MET A 4 28.40 13.38 -6.96
CA MET A 4 29.86 13.51 -6.83
C MET A 4 30.34 14.03 -5.46
N THR A 5 29.46 14.48 -4.57
CA THR A 5 29.88 15.21 -3.36
C THR A 5 30.09 14.33 -2.12
N ARG A 6 29.69 13.04 -2.14
CA ARG A 6 29.76 12.17 -0.94
C ARG A 6 31.00 11.26 -0.84
N LEU A 7 31.93 11.30 -1.78
CA LEU A 7 33.18 10.50 -1.70
C LEU A 7 34.36 11.19 -0.98
N ARG A 8 34.27 12.47 -0.62
CA ARG A 8 35.39 13.20 0.00
C ARG A 8 35.57 12.98 1.51
N SER A 9 34.61 12.37 2.20
CA SER A 9 34.63 12.28 3.67
C SER A 9 35.28 11.02 4.25
N VAL A 10 35.63 10.02 3.43
CA VAL A 10 36.25 8.77 3.91
C VAL A 10 37.79 8.78 3.77
N THR A 11 38.35 9.66 2.94
CA THR A 11 39.78 9.71 2.65
C THR A 11 40.62 10.51 3.66
N MET A 12 40.01 11.19 4.62
CA MET A 12 40.71 12.14 5.50
C MET A 12 41.18 11.60 6.86
N LEU A 13 40.91 10.32 7.19
CA LEU A 13 41.21 9.78 8.53
C LEU A 13 42.47 8.91 8.63
N VAL A 14 43.16 8.59 7.54
CA VAL A 14 44.33 7.67 7.57
C VAL A 14 45.68 8.38 7.31
N ALA A 15 45.68 9.64 6.90
CA ALA A 15 46.92 10.37 6.60
C ALA A 15 47.29 11.37 7.72
N ARG A 16 47.65 10.87 8.91
CA ARG A 16 48.20 11.72 9.98
C ARG A 16 49.18 11.05 10.93
N VAL A 17 50.06 10.17 10.44
CA VAL A 17 51.33 9.84 11.14
C VAL A 17 52.39 9.49 10.09
N ALA A 18 53.31 10.40 9.84
CA ALA A 18 54.71 10.14 9.43
C ALA A 18 55.31 11.47 8.97
N SER A 19 55.94 12.13 9.92
CA SER A 19 56.69 13.37 9.77
C SER A 19 58.08 13.10 9.18
N LEU A 20 58.65 14.17 8.59
CA LEU A 20 60.10 14.46 8.48
C LEU A 20 60.84 13.63 7.41
N LEU A 21 61.69 14.18 6.52
CA LEU A 21 62.72 15.20 6.73
C LEU A 21 63.34 15.61 5.36
N VAL A 22 63.78 16.88 5.27
CA VAL A 22 64.79 17.49 4.38
C VAL A 22 64.36 18.14 3.04
N LEU A 23 64.80 19.40 2.95
CA LEU A 23 64.62 20.51 2.00
C LEU A 23 65.76 20.54 0.93
N PRO A 24 65.87 21.53 0.03
CA PRO A 24 66.00 21.33 -1.42
C PRO A 24 67.41 21.58 -2.00
N LEU A 25 67.61 21.16 -3.25
CA LEU A 25 68.71 21.62 -4.11
C LEU A 25 68.33 22.91 -4.82
N ALA A 26 69.16 23.95 -4.68
CA ALA A 26 69.09 25.16 -5.47
C ALA A 26 70.44 25.46 -6.15
N SER A 27 70.28 25.98 -7.38
CA SER A 27 71.16 26.87 -8.15
C SER A 27 72.52 26.39 -8.68
N ARG A 28 72.57 26.33 -10.02
CA ARG A 28 73.44 27.08 -10.97
C ARG A 28 74.90 27.27 -10.56
N HIS A 29 75.82 26.91 -11.46
CA HIS A 29 76.68 27.86 -12.19
C HIS A 29 77.38 27.17 -13.36
N TRP A 30 77.36 27.84 -14.52
CA TRP A 30 78.26 27.63 -15.65
C TRP A 30 79.69 27.96 -15.24
N LEU A 31 80.69 27.24 -15.77
CA LEU A 31 81.95 27.78 -16.29
C LEU A 31 82.75 26.68 -17.02
N TYR A 32 83.48 27.14 -18.04
CA TYR A 32 84.21 26.42 -19.07
C TYR A 32 85.42 25.60 -18.55
N SER A 33 85.78 24.49 -19.20
CA SER A 33 86.96 24.39 -20.07
C SER A 33 87.47 22.96 -20.33
N THR A 34 88.03 22.82 -21.53
CA THR A 34 89.06 21.89 -22.02
C THR A 34 88.73 20.42 -22.29
N ALA A 35 88.90 20.11 -23.57
CA ALA A 35 88.94 18.79 -24.17
C ALA A 35 90.20 18.01 -23.78
N LEU A 36 90.03 16.69 -23.61
CA LEU A 36 91.10 15.72 -23.83
C LEU A 36 90.46 14.43 -24.36
N GLY A 37 90.80 14.10 -25.61
CA GLY A 37 90.39 12.87 -26.26
C GLY A 37 91.06 11.66 -25.63
N ALA A 38 90.26 10.62 -25.37
CA ALA A 38 90.73 9.29 -25.04
C ALA A 38 90.09 8.30 -26.00
N ILE A 39 90.91 7.77 -26.90
CA ILE A 39 90.64 6.63 -27.77
C ILE A 39 90.47 5.40 -26.88
N LEU A 40 89.29 4.77 -26.91
CA LEU A 40 89.02 3.51 -26.22
C LEU A 40 88.55 2.46 -27.24
N LEU A 41 89.34 1.38 -27.29
CA LEU A 41 89.22 0.21 -28.14
C LEU A 41 87.85 -0.45 -28.02
N ALA A 42 87.20 -0.68 -29.16
CA ALA A 42 85.98 -1.47 -29.25
C ALA A 42 86.29 -2.97 -29.08
N LEU A 43 85.98 -3.53 -27.90
CA LEU A 43 85.78 -4.97 -27.73
C LEU A 43 84.28 -5.27 -27.97
N PRO A 44 83.93 -6.34 -28.72
CA PRO A 44 82.54 -6.74 -28.86
C PRO A 44 82.06 -7.36 -27.56
N ALA A 45 81.35 -6.59 -26.74
CA ALA A 45 80.54 -7.16 -25.67
C ALA A 45 79.42 -7.98 -26.32
N ARG A 46 79.50 -9.30 -26.22
CA ARG A 46 78.35 -10.19 -26.47
C ARG A 46 77.30 -9.88 -25.40
N THR A 47 76.37 -8.99 -25.70
CA THR A 47 75.15 -8.81 -24.93
C THR A 47 74.29 -10.07 -25.10
N THR A 48 74.41 -10.98 -24.15
CA THR A 48 73.44 -12.06 -23.97
C THR A 48 72.11 -11.41 -23.61
N GLN A 49 71.24 -11.19 -24.60
CA GLN A 49 69.84 -10.84 -24.36
C GLN A 49 69.19 -12.04 -23.66
N SER A 50 69.18 -12.01 -22.34
CA SER A 50 68.28 -12.84 -21.55
C SER A 50 66.87 -12.33 -21.84
N GLN A 51 66.18 -12.96 -22.78
CA GLN A 51 64.74 -12.82 -22.89
C GLN A 51 64.15 -13.43 -21.63
N ALA A 52 63.99 -12.61 -20.59
CA ALA A 52 63.15 -12.93 -19.47
C ALA A 52 61.75 -13.16 -20.06
N LEU A 53 61.36 -14.44 -20.20
CA LEU A 53 59.99 -14.84 -20.41
C LEU A 53 59.20 -14.18 -19.29
N THR A 54 58.52 -13.09 -19.62
CA THR A 54 57.65 -12.39 -18.69
C THR A 54 56.49 -13.34 -18.48
N GLU A 55 56.56 -14.15 -17.43
CA GLU A 55 55.53 -15.11 -17.09
C GLU A 55 54.24 -14.30 -16.89
N LYS A 56 53.30 -14.43 -17.84
CA LYS A 56 52.07 -13.65 -17.86
C LYS A 56 51.40 -13.84 -16.50
N PRO A 57 51.14 -12.77 -15.73
CA PRO A 57 50.63 -12.91 -14.38
C PRO A 57 49.40 -13.79 -14.41
N ALA A 58 49.42 -14.86 -13.61
CA ALA A 58 48.36 -15.84 -13.59
C ALA A 58 47.07 -15.14 -13.14
N THR A 59 46.07 -15.10 -14.03
CA THR A 59 44.80 -14.42 -13.78
C THR A 59 43.65 -15.41 -13.72
N GLY A 60 42.71 -15.14 -12.83
CA GLY A 60 41.48 -15.90 -12.66
C GLY A 60 40.32 -15.34 -13.47
N LYS A 61 39.29 -16.17 -13.62
CA LYS A 61 37.95 -15.76 -14.09
C LYS A 61 36.97 -15.79 -12.91
N LEU A 62 36.13 -14.78 -12.83
CA LEU A 62 34.98 -14.74 -11.93
C LEU A 62 33.71 -14.84 -12.76
N ARG A 63 32.81 -15.76 -12.39
CA ARG A 63 31.46 -15.83 -12.93
C ARG A 63 30.47 -15.81 -11.78
N GLY A 64 29.38 -15.09 -11.92
CA GLY A 64 28.37 -15.08 -10.88
C GLY A 64 26.98 -14.80 -11.38
N VAL A 65 26.05 -14.83 -10.43
CA VAL A 65 24.63 -14.54 -10.65
C VAL A 65 24.18 -13.57 -9.56
N ALA A 66 23.50 -12.50 -9.97
CA ALA A 66 22.74 -11.63 -9.11
C ALA A 66 21.29 -12.13 -9.02
N TYR A 67 20.83 -12.42 -7.81
CA TYR A 67 19.54 -13.04 -7.58
C TYR A 67 18.74 -12.27 -6.52
N ASP A 68 17.44 -12.17 -6.73
CA ASP A 68 16.51 -11.56 -5.79
C ASP A 68 15.68 -12.64 -5.10
N SER A 69 16.01 -12.91 -3.83
CA SER A 69 15.29 -13.90 -3.03
C SER A 69 13.94 -13.39 -2.51
N VAL A 70 13.65 -12.09 -2.61
CA VAL A 70 12.35 -11.51 -2.24
C VAL A 70 11.31 -11.79 -3.32
N ARG A 71 11.67 -11.61 -4.60
CA ARG A 71 10.79 -11.89 -5.75
C ARG A 71 11.00 -13.27 -6.39
N ALA A 72 11.99 -14.02 -5.92
CA ALA A 72 12.44 -15.31 -6.46
C ALA A 72 12.74 -15.23 -7.97
N ARG A 73 13.51 -14.22 -8.40
CA ARG A 73 13.87 -13.98 -9.80
C ARG A 73 15.31 -13.47 -9.93
N PRO A 74 15.97 -13.65 -11.09
CA PRO A 74 17.25 -13.00 -11.36
C PRO A 74 17.14 -11.48 -11.34
N LEU A 75 18.25 -10.79 -11.06
CA LEU A 75 18.36 -9.34 -11.14
C LEU A 75 19.03 -8.93 -12.47
N PRO A 76 18.26 -8.64 -13.54
CA PRO A 76 18.83 -8.14 -14.79
C PRO A 76 19.25 -6.67 -14.66
N LEU A 77 20.24 -6.25 -15.46
CA LEU A 77 20.73 -4.86 -15.51
C LEU A 77 21.20 -4.31 -14.15
N ALA A 78 21.55 -5.19 -13.21
CA ALA A 78 22.19 -4.79 -11.96
C ALA A 78 23.63 -4.37 -12.27
N THR A 79 24.05 -3.25 -11.68
CA THR A 79 25.44 -2.82 -11.76
C THR A 79 26.24 -3.57 -10.71
N ILE A 80 27.21 -4.34 -11.18
CA ILE A 80 28.15 -5.11 -10.36
C ILE A 80 29.45 -4.32 -10.27
N GLN A 81 29.90 -4.06 -9.05
CA GLN A 81 31.18 -3.43 -8.75
C GLN A 81 32.11 -4.47 -8.16
N LEU A 82 33.20 -4.77 -8.85
CA LEU A 82 34.28 -5.64 -8.38
C LEU A 82 35.41 -4.76 -7.87
N VAL A 83 35.72 -4.83 -6.59
CA VAL A 83 36.81 -4.06 -5.97
C VAL A 83 37.78 -5.02 -5.30
N SER A 84 39.08 -4.89 -5.58
CA SER A 84 40.09 -5.67 -4.84
C SER A 84 40.10 -5.23 -3.38
N ALA A 85 40.07 -6.19 -2.45
CA ALA A 85 40.11 -5.89 -1.02
C ALA A 85 41.45 -5.28 -0.57
N THR A 86 42.52 -5.52 -1.32
CA THR A 86 43.87 -5.04 -1.02
C THR A 86 44.26 -3.81 -1.82
N ASP A 87 43.64 -3.59 -2.98
CA ASP A 87 43.86 -2.42 -3.83
C ASP A 87 42.52 -1.83 -4.29
N PRO A 88 41.92 -0.90 -3.53
CA PRO A 88 40.65 -0.28 -3.89
C PRO A 88 40.66 0.48 -5.22
N SER A 89 41.84 0.85 -5.74
CA SER A 89 41.97 1.48 -7.07
C SER A 89 41.73 0.50 -8.21
N SER A 90 41.93 -0.80 -7.97
CA SER A 90 41.58 -1.88 -8.87
C SER A 90 40.08 -2.20 -8.74
N ALA A 91 39.25 -1.32 -9.30
CA ALA A 91 37.81 -1.49 -9.42
C ALA A 91 37.38 -1.78 -10.88
N ARG A 92 36.37 -2.62 -11.05
CA ARG A 92 35.70 -2.87 -12.34
C ARG A 92 34.20 -2.80 -12.18
N GLU A 93 33.54 -2.19 -13.15
CA GLU A 93 32.09 -2.13 -13.24
C GLU A 93 31.61 -3.00 -14.39
N LEU A 94 30.55 -3.76 -14.16
CA LEU A 94 29.91 -4.67 -15.11
C LEU A 94 28.41 -4.65 -14.88
N HIS A 95 27.63 -5.10 -15.88
CA HIS A 95 26.19 -5.27 -15.73
C HIS A 95 25.77 -6.73 -15.87
N THR A 96 24.68 -7.10 -15.21
CA THR A 96 24.09 -8.43 -15.35
C THR A 96 23.23 -8.57 -16.60
N ASP A 97 23.21 -9.75 -17.19
CA ASP A 97 22.33 -10.10 -18.31
C ASP A 97 20.87 -10.35 -17.86
N SER A 98 19.99 -10.72 -18.80
CA SER A 98 18.57 -11.02 -18.52
C SER A 98 18.35 -12.18 -17.54
N LEU A 99 19.35 -13.04 -17.37
CA LEU A 99 19.38 -14.17 -16.44
C LEU A 99 20.14 -13.82 -15.15
N GLY A 100 20.45 -12.54 -14.93
CA GLY A 100 21.19 -12.04 -13.76
C GLY A 100 22.67 -12.44 -13.76
N ARG A 101 23.21 -12.99 -14.84
CA ARG A 101 24.59 -13.49 -14.87
C ARG A 101 25.57 -12.36 -15.14
N PHE A 102 26.75 -12.47 -14.54
CA PHE A 102 27.88 -11.59 -14.82
C PHE A 102 29.17 -12.40 -14.90
N SER A 103 30.16 -11.86 -15.62
CA SER A 103 31.48 -12.46 -15.68
C SER A 103 32.56 -11.41 -15.86
N ALA A 104 33.69 -11.62 -15.18
CA ALA A 104 34.91 -10.87 -15.36
C ALA A 104 36.06 -11.86 -15.56
N ASP A 105 36.97 -11.56 -16.48
CA ASP A 105 38.20 -12.31 -16.69
C ASP A 105 39.42 -11.47 -16.34
N SER A 106 40.58 -12.08 -16.43
CA SER A 106 41.85 -11.37 -16.29
C SER A 106 41.96 -10.66 -14.93
N LEU A 107 41.43 -11.29 -13.87
CA LEU A 107 41.47 -10.77 -12.50
C LEU A 107 42.71 -11.30 -11.77
N PRO A 108 43.51 -10.43 -11.15
CA PRO A 108 44.54 -10.86 -10.22
C PRO A 108 43.98 -11.79 -9.13
N PRO A 109 44.69 -12.88 -8.80
CA PRO A 109 44.32 -13.73 -7.69
C PRO A 109 44.39 -12.96 -6.38
N GLY A 110 43.44 -13.24 -5.49
CA GLY A 110 43.29 -12.52 -4.23
C GLY A 110 41.84 -12.34 -3.85
N SER A 111 41.61 -11.56 -2.80
CA SER A 111 40.27 -11.32 -2.28
C SER A 111 39.60 -10.13 -2.95
N TRP A 112 38.36 -10.33 -3.38
CA TRP A 112 37.56 -9.35 -4.11
C TRP A 112 36.22 -9.16 -3.41
N ILE A 113 35.78 -7.90 -3.35
CA ILE A 113 34.43 -7.53 -2.93
C ILE A 113 33.60 -7.38 -4.19
N VAL A 114 32.52 -8.14 -4.28
CA VAL A 114 31.50 -8.03 -5.32
C VAL A 114 30.33 -7.28 -4.72
N GLY A 115 30.16 -6.01 -5.09
CA GLY A 115 28.99 -5.20 -4.76
C GLY A 115 27.97 -5.23 -5.89
N ALA A 116 26.70 -5.07 -5.56
CA ALA A 116 25.62 -4.88 -6.53
C ALA A 116 24.76 -3.67 -6.15
N THR A 117 24.43 -2.85 -7.15
CA THR A 117 23.42 -1.78 -7.05
C THR A 117 22.33 -2.02 -8.08
N HIS A 118 21.08 -1.77 -7.68
CA HIS A 118 19.92 -1.92 -8.54
C HIS A 118 18.74 -1.14 -7.92
N PRO A 119 17.90 -0.42 -8.70
CA PRO A 119 16.81 0.41 -8.16
C PRO A 119 15.84 -0.32 -7.22
N TRP A 120 15.60 -1.61 -7.47
CA TRP A 120 14.82 -2.47 -6.57
C TRP A 120 15.38 -2.54 -5.14
N LEU A 121 16.71 -2.49 -4.95
CA LEU A 121 17.32 -2.54 -3.62
C LEU A 121 16.93 -1.32 -2.77
N ASP A 122 16.75 -0.16 -3.41
CA ASP A 122 16.31 1.08 -2.76
C ASP A 122 14.87 0.97 -2.21
N SER A 123 14.02 0.15 -2.84
CA SER A 123 12.65 -0.13 -2.35
C SER A 123 12.62 -1.10 -1.17
N LEU A 124 13.71 -1.84 -0.95
CA LEU A 124 13.87 -2.75 0.19
C LEU A 124 14.68 -2.13 1.34
N ALA A 125 15.17 -0.89 1.17
CA ALA A 125 16.17 -0.26 2.02
C ALA A 125 17.43 -1.13 2.22
N VAL A 126 17.88 -1.81 1.16
CA VAL A 126 19.14 -2.56 1.16
C VAL A 126 20.25 -1.64 0.68
N ASP A 127 20.88 -0.94 1.62
CA ASP A 127 21.92 0.06 1.32
C ASP A 127 23.23 -0.57 0.81
N GLN A 128 23.52 -1.80 1.21
CA GLN A 128 24.73 -2.52 0.82
C GLN A 128 24.42 -3.99 0.52
N LEU A 129 24.54 -4.35 -0.75
CA LEU A 129 24.54 -5.74 -1.19
C LEU A 129 25.95 -6.07 -1.69
N ALA A 130 26.74 -6.74 -0.85
CA ALA A 130 28.10 -7.13 -1.19
C ALA A 130 28.46 -8.50 -0.63
N VAL A 131 29.32 -9.22 -1.35
CA VAL A 131 29.91 -10.49 -0.92
C VAL A 131 31.40 -10.48 -1.20
N GLN A 132 32.19 -11.10 -0.31
CA GLN A 132 33.61 -11.30 -0.52
C GLN A 132 33.86 -12.66 -1.20
N VAL A 133 34.75 -12.69 -2.18
CA VAL A 133 35.13 -13.90 -2.92
C VAL A 133 36.62 -13.92 -3.19
N ASP A 134 37.21 -15.12 -3.09
CA ASP A 134 38.63 -15.32 -3.37
C ASP A 134 38.83 -15.85 -4.79
N VAL A 135 39.42 -15.01 -5.64
CA VAL A 135 39.73 -15.34 -7.03
C VAL A 135 41.01 -16.15 -7.08
N LYS A 136 40.95 -17.33 -7.71
CA LYS A 136 42.09 -18.23 -7.88
C LYS A 136 42.95 -17.84 -9.07
N ALA A 137 44.25 -18.13 -9.02
CA ALA A 137 45.22 -17.75 -10.05
C ALA A 137 44.97 -18.41 -11.42
N LYS A 138 44.27 -19.54 -11.45
CA LYS A 138 43.80 -20.24 -12.64
C LYS A 138 42.42 -20.82 -12.38
N GLY A 139 41.61 -20.93 -13.43
CA GLY A 139 40.26 -21.48 -13.38
C GLY A 139 39.16 -20.42 -13.20
N THR A 140 37.96 -20.89 -12.87
CA THR A 140 36.77 -20.04 -12.70
C THR A 140 36.28 -20.10 -11.25
N THR A 141 36.34 -18.96 -10.56
CA THR A 141 35.66 -18.76 -9.27
C THR A 141 34.19 -18.43 -9.52
N ARG A 142 33.29 -18.99 -8.71
CA ARG A 142 31.85 -18.70 -8.76
C ARG A 142 31.44 -17.79 -7.61
N ALA A 143 30.58 -16.81 -7.89
CA ALA A 143 29.99 -15.93 -6.89
C ALA A 143 28.47 -15.93 -6.99
N LEU A 144 27.80 -15.90 -5.84
CA LEU A 144 26.36 -15.64 -5.74
C LEU A 144 26.20 -14.34 -4.95
N ILE A 145 25.59 -13.33 -5.57
CA ILE A 145 25.18 -12.11 -4.89
C ILE A 145 23.66 -12.11 -4.84
N ALA A 146 23.11 -12.37 -3.66
CA ALA A 146 21.67 -12.56 -3.50
C ALA A 146 21.10 -11.53 -2.52
N VAL A 147 20.04 -10.85 -2.92
CA VAL A 147 19.19 -10.12 -1.98
C VAL A 147 18.73 -11.11 -0.91
N PRO A 148 18.90 -10.80 0.39
CA PRO A 148 18.38 -11.67 1.44
C PRO A 148 16.87 -11.91 1.27
N SER A 149 16.37 -13.03 1.76
CA SER A 149 14.93 -13.30 1.73
C SER A 149 14.16 -12.23 2.50
N ALA A 150 12.88 -12.05 2.18
CA ALA A 150 11.98 -11.15 2.91
C ALA A 150 12.08 -11.37 4.43
N ARG A 151 12.00 -12.62 4.88
CA ARG A 151 12.15 -12.99 6.30
C ARG A 151 13.49 -12.53 6.88
N ALA A 152 14.60 -12.71 6.16
CA ALA A 152 15.92 -12.30 6.64
C ALA A 152 16.06 -10.78 6.75
N LEU A 153 15.45 -10.02 5.82
CA LEU A 153 15.38 -8.57 5.90
C LEU A 153 14.52 -8.11 7.09
N VAL A 154 13.32 -8.68 7.26
CA VAL A 154 12.44 -8.40 8.41
C VAL A 154 13.14 -8.73 9.73
N ALA A 155 13.83 -9.88 9.83
CA ALA A 155 14.57 -10.26 11.04
C ALA A 155 15.70 -9.28 11.37
N ARG A 156 16.40 -8.76 10.35
CA ARG A 156 17.47 -7.78 10.53
C ARG A 156 16.95 -6.42 11.00
N VAL A 157 15.79 -5.99 10.49
CA VAL A 157 15.23 -4.65 10.74
C VAL A 157 14.36 -4.63 12.00
N CYS A 158 13.49 -5.63 12.17
CA CYS A 158 12.45 -5.68 13.20
C CYS A 158 12.69 -6.76 14.27
N GLY A 159 13.72 -7.59 14.11
CA GLY A 159 14.01 -8.70 15.01
C GLY A 159 13.32 -10.01 14.62
N GLU A 160 13.82 -11.11 15.20
CA GLU A 160 13.44 -12.49 14.84
C GLU A 160 11.98 -12.85 15.22
N GLN A 161 11.41 -12.17 16.22
CA GLN A 161 10.01 -12.35 16.64
C GLN A 161 9.04 -11.94 15.51
N VAL A 162 9.14 -10.70 15.03
CA VAL A 162 8.30 -10.17 13.95
C VAL A 162 8.44 -11.00 12.67
N ALA A 163 9.65 -11.50 12.38
CA ALA A 163 9.91 -12.32 11.20
C ALA A 163 9.22 -13.70 11.23
N ARG A 164 8.73 -14.15 12.39
CA ARG A 164 7.97 -15.42 12.55
C ARG A 164 6.46 -15.23 12.38
N ASP A 165 5.93 -14.05 12.69
CA ASP A 165 4.49 -13.85 12.89
C ASP A 165 3.73 -13.39 11.63
N SER A 166 4.06 -13.93 10.45
CA SER A 166 3.47 -13.53 9.14
C SER A 166 3.28 -12.01 9.02
N SER A 167 4.30 -11.28 9.47
CA SER A 167 4.32 -9.83 9.61
C SER A 167 5.54 -9.26 8.91
N GLY A 168 5.44 -7.99 8.55
CA GLY A 168 6.44 -7.26 7.82
C GLY A 168 6.69 -5.88 8.40
N TYR A 169 7.22 -4.99 7.57
CA TYR A 169 7.41 -3.59 7.95
C TYR A 169 7.12 -2.64 6.80
N VAL A 170 6.69 -1.43 7.17
CA VAL A 170 6.59 -0.28 6.29
C VAL A 170 7.69 0.70 6.68
N HIS A 171 8.45 1.19 5.71
CA HIS A 171 9.48 2.19 5.94
C HIS A 171 9.37 3.31 4.90
N GLY A 172 10.02 4.43 5.19
CA GLY A 172 10.10 5.54 4.25
C GLY A 172 10.64 6.80 4.88
N LEU A 173 10.39 7.92 4.21
CA LEU A 173 10.76 9.25 4.65
C LEU A 173 9.52 10.10 4.90
N VAL A 174 9.46 10.74 6.07
CA VAL A 174 8.58 11.85 6.38
C VAL A 174 9.25 13.15 5.92
N ARG A 175 8.50 13.98 5.21
CA ARG A 175 8.94 15.26 4.64
C ARG A 175 7.88 16.32 4.86
N ARG A 176 8.26 17.59 4.74
CA ARG A 176 7.28 18.67 4.60
C ARG A 176 6.96 18.92 3.13
N ALA A 177 5.69 19.12 2.81
CA ALA A 177 5.24 19.39 1.44
C ALA A 177 5.89 20.67 0.85
N SER A 178 6.19 21.65 1.71
CA SER A 178 6.90 22.88 1.34
C SER A 178 8.37 22.65 0.95
N ASN A 179 9.00 21.55 1.41
CA ASN A 179 10.38 21.21 1.08
C ASN A 179 10.61 19.69 1.06
N LEU A 180 10.35 19.06 -0.08
CA LEU A 180 10.51 17.62 -0.28
C LEU A 180 11.97 17.16 -0.42
N GLY A 181 12.91 18.10 -0.54
CA GLY A 181 14.33 17.77 -0.67
C GLY A 181 14.97 17.33 0.65
N VAL A 182 14.28 17.55 1.78
CA VAL A 182 14.80 17.32 3.12
C VAL A 182 13.76 16.58 3.96
N GLY A 183 14.18 15.50 4.61
CA GLY A 183 13.33 14.81 5.58
C GLY A 183 13.08 15.66 6.81
N ALA A 184 11.92 15.46 7.44
CA ALA A 184 11.50 16.21 8.61
C ALA A 184 10.92 15.25 9.66
N PRO A 185 11.11 15.55 10.96
CA PRO A 185 10.54 14.71 12.02
C PRO A 185 9.01 14.78 12.02
N GLY A 186 8.38 13.64 12.25
CA GLY A 186 6.95 13.50 12.44
C GLY A 186 6.60 12.16 13.07
N THR A 187 5.38 12.08 13.60
CA THR A 187 4.81 10.81 14.08
C THR A 187 4.18 10.10 12.88
N VAL A 188 4.37 8.79 12.78
CA VAL A 188 3.72 7.94 11.78
C VAL A 188 2.91 6.88 12.52
N ARG A 189 1.63 6.75 12.16
CA ARG A 189 0.75 5.68 12.63
C ARG A 189 0.33 4.81 11.48
N VAL A 190 0.43 3.50 11.69
CA VAL A 190 -0.03 2.45 10.76
C VAL A 190 -1.05 1.60 11.51
N GLU A 191 -2.29 1.58 11.04
CA GLU A 191 -3.41 0.85 11.64
C GLU A 191 -3.94 -0.21 10.68
N TRP A 192 -4.42 -1.33 11.20
CA TRP A 192 -5.04 -2.40 10.43
C TRP A 192 -6.17 -3.06 11.22
N LEU A 193 -7.04 -3.77 10.51
CA LEU A 193 -8.05 -4.61 11.12
C LEU A 193 -7.45 -5.99 11.41
N GLU A 194 -7.40 -6.38 12.68
CA GLU A 194 -7.06 -7.72 13.11
C GLU A 194 -8.31 -8.56 13.33
N LEU A 195 -8.25 -9.81 12.87
CA LEU A 195 -9.32 -10.79 12.98
C LEU A 195 -8.83 -11.95 13.84
N THR A 196 -9.21 -11.96 15.10
CA THR A 196 -8.81 -13.01 16.05
C THR A 196 -9.87 -14.09 16.09
N LEU A 197 -9.54 -15.29 15.62
CA LEU A 197 -10.42 -16.45 15.70
C LEU A 197 -10.16 -17.21 17.00
N THR A 198 -11.10 -17.12 17.94
CA THR A 198 -11.15 -18.00 19.10
C THR A 198 -12.07 -19.19 18.82
N LYS A 199 -12.02 -20.24 19.66
CA LYS A 199 -12.91 -21.41 19.53
C LYS A 199 -14.41 -21.06 19.60
N GLU A 200 -14.76 -19.90 20.16
CA GLU A 200 -16.15 -19.51 20.45
C GLU A 200 -16.64 -18.26 19.69
N ARG A 201 -15.73 -17.40 19.23
CA ARG A 201 -16.06 -16.12 18.58
C ARG A 201 -14.93 -15.64 17.65
N MET A 202 -15.31 -15.03 16.54
CA MET A 202 -14.42 -14.18 15.75
C MET A 202 -14.48 -12.76 16.33
N GLU A 203 -13.36 -12.28 16.84
CA GLU A 203 -13.20 -10.93 17.35
C GLU A 203 -12.52 -10.04 16.31
N ARG A 204 -12.94 -8.79 16.24
CA ARG A 204 -12.39 -7.78 15.34
C ARG A 204 -11.81 -6.67 16.19
N SER A 205 -10.52 -6.40 16.07
CA SER A 205 -9.87 -5.26 16.72
C SER A 205 -9.15 -4.41 15.69
N ILE A 206 -9.07 -3.11 15.94
CA ILE A 206 -8.19 -2.22 15.18
C ILE A 206 -6.90 -2.18 15.95
N GLU A 207 -5.86 -2.76 15.36
CA GLU A 207 -4.51 -2.72 15.90
C GLU A 207 -3.70 -1.69 15.15
N GLY A 208 -2.62 -1.21 15.76
CA GLY A 208 -1.75 -0.25 15.11
C GLY A 208 -0.43 -0.05 15.81
N VAL A 209 0.51 0.48 15.05
CA VAL A 209 1.85 0.83 15.50
C VAL A 209 2.07 2.30 15.25
N GLU A 210 2.53 3.00 16.27
CA GLU A 210 2.94 4.39 16.19
C GLU A 210 4.47 4.47 16.35
N VAL A 211 5.12 5.18 15.44
CA VAL A 211 6.58 5.38 15.43
C VAL A 211 6.93 6.84 15.25
N GLN A 212 8.01 7.26 15.92
CA GLN A 212 8.62 8.57 15.69
C GLN A 212 9.66 8.43 14.60
N SER A 213 9.59 9.29 13.58
CA SER A 213 10.66 9.35 12.58
C SER A 213 11.93 9.97 13.18
N THR A 214 13.07 9.65 12.59
CA THR A 214 14.35 10.29 12.92
C THR A 214 14.34 11.78 12.53
N SER A 215 15.38 12.52 12.92
CA SER A 215 15.54 13.93 12.57
C SER A 215 15.70 14.17 11.06
N ASP A 216 16.21 13.18 10.31
CA ASP A 216 16.25 13.17 8.84
C ASP A 216 15.00 12.55 8.21
N GLY A 217 13.93 12.35 8.99
CA GLY A 217 12.61 11.92 8.53
C GLY A 217 12.46 10.41 8.29
N ARG A 218 13.47 9.58 8.52
CA ARG A 218 13.36 8.13 8.31
C ARG A 218 12.46 7.49 9.35
N TYR A 219 11.60 6.58 8.93
CA TYR A 219 10.78 5.79 9.85
C TYR A 219 10.74 4.33 9.43
N VAL A 220 10.50 3.45 10.40
CA VAL A 220 10.25 2.01 10.20
C VAL A 220 9.14 1.60 11.17
N ALA A 221 8.01 1.14 10.64
CA ALA A 221 6.91 0.56 11.40
C ALA A 221 6.93 -0.97 11.21
N CYS A 222 7.28 -1.69 12.27
CA CYS A 222 7.37 -3.15 12.31
C CYS A 222 6.07 -3.81 12.78
N GLY A 223 5.88 -5.11 12.51
CA GLY A 223 4.72 -5.86 12.99
C GLY A 223 3.47 -5.69 12.14
N VAL A 224 3.63 -5.21 10.91
CA VAL A 224 2.52 -4.90 10.01
C VAL A 224 2.08 -6.17 9.27
N PRO A 225 0.80 -6.55 9.25
CA PRO A 225 0.35 -7.80 8.65
C PRO A 225 0.50 -7.81 7.12
N LEU A 226 0.78 -8.99 6.58
CA LEU A 226 0.89 -9.21 5.13
C LEU A 226 -0.49 -9.17 4.45
N GLY A 227 -0.58 -8.53 3.27
CA GLY A 227 -1.75 -8.62 2.38
C GLY A 227 -3.03 -7.93 2.86
N GLY A 228 -3.02 -7.31 4.04
CA GLY A 228 -4.14 -6.51 4.57
C GLY A 228 -4.11 -5.05 4.09
N ALA A 229 -5.27 -4.39 4.14
CA ALA A 229 -5.36 -2.96 3.99
C ALA A 229 -4.84 -2.28 5.27
N LEU A 230 -3.95 -1.30 5.07
CA LEU A 230 -3.32 -0.50 6.10
C LEU A 230 -3.81 0.92 5.98
N ARG A 231 -4.21 1.49 7.11
CA ARG A 231 -4.46 2.91 7.26
C ARG A 231 -3.21 3.59 7.79
N VAL A 232 -2.60 4.45 6.99
CA VAL A 232 -1.40 5.18 7.35
C VAL A 232 -1.70 6.66 7.46
N ARG A 233 -1.23 7.28 8.55
CA ARG A 233 -1.28 8.73 8.73
C ARG A 233 0.00 9.21 9.36
N SER A 234 0.46 10.40 8.96
CA SER A 234 1.57 11.07 9.63
C SER A 234 1.24 12.52 9.94
N TRP A 235 1.78 13.04 11.04
CA TRP A 235 1.54 14.41 11.51
C TRP A 235 2.74 15.00 12.23
N THR A 236 2.78 16.33 12.26
CA THR A 236 3.73 17.13 13.03
C THR A 236 3.02 18.42 13.46
N GLY A 237 2.96 18.69 14.76
CA GLY A 237 2.12 19.78 15.27
C GLY A 237 0.66 19.60 14.84
N ASN A 238 0.12 20.60 14.13
CA ASN A 238 -1.27 20.61 13.64
C ASN A 238 -1.42 20.15 12.17
N ASP A 239 -0.30 19.94 11.47
CA ASP A 239 -0.29 19.52 10.08
C ASP A 239 -0.22 18.00 9.97
N SER A 240 -0.93 17.44 8.99
CA SER A 240 -0.93 16.00 8.76
C SER A 240 -1.07 15.63 7.29
N THR A 241 -0.70 14.41 6.95
CA THR A 241 -1.17 13.76 5.74
C THR A 241 -2.69 13.58 5.78
N GLY A 242 -3.29 13.28 4.62
CA GLY A 242 -4.57 12.60 4.59
C GLY A 242 -4.50 11.21 5.25
N VAL A 243 -5.64 10.56 5.34
CA VAL A 243 -5.72 9.14 5.70
C VAL A 243 -5.39 8.33 4.46
N LEU A 244 -4.26 7.60 4.48
CA LEU A 244 -3.79 6.80 3.36
C LEU A 244 -4.22 5.34 3.55
N ASP A 245 -4.84 4.74 2.54
CA ASP A 245 -5.22 3.33 2.51
C ASP A 245 -4.28 2.65 1.51
N VAL A 246 -3.32 1.90 2.04
CA VAL A 246 -2.30 1.19 1.25
C VAL A 246 -2.33 -0.29 1.61
N ALA A 247 -1.72 -1.15 0.79
CA ALA A 247 -1.58 -2.57 1.12
C ALA A 247 -0.10 -2.93 1.21
N LEU A 248 0.25 -3.77 2.19
CA LEU A 248 1.60 -4.33 2.26
C LEU A 248 1.75 -5.43 1.21
N ALA A 249 2.80 -5.34 0.41
CA ALA A 249 3.11 -6.38 -0.58
C ALA A 249 3.24 -7.76 0.09
N PRO A 250 2.94 -8.87 -0.62
CA PRO A 250 2.98 -10.22 -0.03
C PRO A 250 4.32 -10.62 0.57
N HIS A 251 5.40 -9.98 0.14
CA HIS A 251 6.75 -10.18 0.69
C HIS A 251 7.03 -9.38 1.97
N GLY A 252 6.06 -8.61 2.49
CA GLY A 252 6.14 -7.99 3.81
C GLY A 252 7.04 -6.78 3.94
N ILE A 253 7.45 -6.15 2.84
CA ILE A 253 8.29 -4.95 2.88
C ILE A 253 7.61 -3.89 2.04
N GLY A 254 7.19 -2.80 2.68
CA GLY A 254 6.54 -1.67 2.04
C GLY A 254 7.42 -0.45 2.13
N ARG A 255 7.56 0.28 1.01
CA ARG A 255 8.11 1.64 1.03
C ARG A 255 6.99 2.64 0.83
N LEU A 256 6.85 3.59 1.74
CA LEU A 256 5.86 4.66 1.68
C LEU A 256 6.51 5.96 2.17
N ASP A 257 6.77 6.87 1.24
CA ASP A 257 7.25 8.22 1.59
C ASP A 257 6.02 9.10 1.88
N LEU A 258 6.10 9.92 2.94
CA LEU A 258 4.98 10.70 3.48
C LEU A 258 5.33 12.19 3.47
N ALA A 259 4.48 13.01 2.87
CA ALA A 259 4.59 14.46 2.90
C ALA A 259 3.51 15.05 3.80
N ILE A 260 3.92 15.69 4.89
CA ILE A 260 3.04 16.47 5.75
C ILE A 260 2.96 17.88 5.17
N GLY A 261 1.75 18.36 4.91
CA GLY A 261 1.55 19.72 4.43
C GLY A 261 0.43 20.42 5.18
N GLU A 262 0.43 21.75 5.04
CA GLU A 262 -0.57 22.61 5.64
C GLU A 262 -1.92 22.38 4.97
N ALA A 263 -2.97 22.37 5.78
CA ALA A 263 -4.35 22.27 5.35
C ALA A 263 -5.23 23.25 6.14
N GLN A 264 -6.05 24.01 5.44
CA GLN A 264 -7.09 24.83 6.04
C GLN A 264 -8.34 23.98 6.25
N ARG A 265 -8.84 23.97 7.47
CA ARG A 265 -10.13 23.36 7.81
C ARG A 265 -11.24 24.36 7.52
N THR A 266 -12.23 23.95 6.74
CA THR A 266 -13.37 24.79 6.36
C THR A 266 -14.65 24.01 6.61
N THR A 267 -15.61 24.62 7.28
CA THR A 267 -16.95 24.06 7.44
C THR A 267 -17.75 24.30 6.17
N VAL A 268 -18.31 23.23 5.60
CA VAL A 268 -19.23 23.28 4.46
C VAL A 268 -20.60 22.81 4.94
N SER A 269 -21.62 23.61 4.67
CA SER A 269 -23.01 23.27 4.95
C SER A 269 -23.59 22.50 3.77
N ILE A 270 -24.03 21.27 4.00
CA ILE A 270 -24.78 20.48 3.04
C ILE A 270 -26.27 20.73 3.30
N PRO A 271 -27.05 21.21 2.30
CA PRO A 271 -28.49 21.38 2.45
C PRO A 271 -29.13 20.05 2.87
N GLY A 272 -29.97 20.06 3.90
CA GLY A 272 -30.81 18.90 4.21
C GLY A 272 -31.71 18.58 3.03
N GLU A 273 -31.67 17.35 2.55
CA GLU A 273 -32.53 16.90 1.45
C GLU A 273 -33.98 16.96 1.92
N THR A 274 -34.77 17.84 1.32
CA THR A 274 -36.20 17.95 1.59
C THR A 274 -36.90 17.02 0.62
N ASP A 275 -37.47 15.93 1.11
CA ASP A 275 -38.35 15.08 0.32
C ASP A 275 -39.56 15.92 -0.12
N SER A 276 -39.52 16.35 -1.37
CA SER A 276 -40.55 17.18 -1.98
C SER A 276 -41.79 16.34 -2.27
N SER A 277 -42.72 16.29 -1.32
CA SER A 277 -44.14 16.26 -1.66
C SER A 277 -45.10 16.80 -0.60
N ASN A 278 -44.68 17.17 0.62
CA ASN A 278 -45.60 17.78 1.62
C ASN A 278 -44.93 18.50 2.82
N ALA A 279 -43.72 19.05 2.68
CA ALA A 279 -43.09 19.77 3.80
C ALA A 279 -43.67 21.19 3.96
N THR A 280 -44.28 21.47 5.12
CA THR A 280 -44.52 22.86 5.56
C THR A 280 -43.18 23.48 5.98
N ALA A 281 -43.07 24.82 5.92
CA ALA A 281 -41.82 25.56 6.18
C ALA A 281 -41.17 25.31 7.56
N ALA A 282 -41.83 24.57 8.46
CA ALA A 282 -41.33 24.20 9.78
C ALA A 282 -40.49 22.90 9.80
N ASP A 283 -40.46 22.12 8.71
CA ASP A 283 -39.80 20.80 8.64
C ASP A 283 -38.44 20.82 7.91
N SER A 284 -37.83 22.01 7.77
CA SER A 284 -36.48 22.13 7.21
C SER A 284 -35.47 21.53 8.19
N MET A 285 -34.97 20.32 7.89
CA MET A 285 -33.82 19.77 8.61
C MET A 285 -32.67 20.78 8.57
N ALA A 286 -32.06 21.03 9.73
CA ALA A 286 -30.91 21.91 9.82
C ALA A 286 -29.81 21.40 8.85
N PRO A 287 -29.14 22.29 8.10
CA PRO A 287 -28.08 21.89 7.20
C PRO A 287 -26.99 21.14 7.96
N MET A 288 -26.51 20.03 7.39
CA MET A 288 -25.42 19.26 7.98
C MET A 288 -24.12 20.01 7.75
N GLU A 289 -23.45 20.42 8.82
CA GLU A 289 -22.13 21.02 8.76
C GLU A 289 -21.06 19.94 8.80
N ILE A 290 -20.20 19.92 7.77
CA ILE A 290 -19.06 18.99 7.68
C ILE A 290 -17.78 19.80 7.53
N GLU A 291 -16.76 19.45 8.33
CA GLU A 291 -15.42 20.01 8.21
C GLU A 291 -14.66 19.32 7.08
N VAL A 292 -14.14 20.11 6.13
CA VAL A 292 -13.34 19.62 5.01
C VAL A 292 -11.99 20.33 4.94
N LEU A 293 -11.03 19.67 4.27
CA LEU A 293 -9.70 20.22 4.04
C LEU A 293 -9.61 20.99 2.71
N ARG A 294 -8.93 22.13 2.76
CA ARG A 294 -8.65 23.05 1.65
C ARG A 294 -7.19 23.48 1.64
N GLY A 295 -6.69 23.96 0.51
CA GLY A 295 -5.33 24.53 0.40
C GLY A 295 -4.95 25.01 -0.99
N ALA A 296 -3.65 25.27 -1.20
CA ALA A 296 -3.11 25.81 -2.44
C ALA A 296 -2.70 24.75 -3.49
N GLY A 297 -2.92 23.47 -3.19
CA GLY A 297 -2.58 22.35 -4.06
C GLY A 297 -3.50 22.23 -5.28
N SER A 298 -2.94 21.66 -6.35
CA SER A 298 -3.68 21.32 -7.57
C SER A 298 -3.22 20.00 -8.17
N ILE A 299 -4.15 19.29 -8.79
CA ILE A 299 -3.92 18.04 -9.52
C ILE A 299 -4.61 18.09 -10.88
N GLN A 300 -3.99 17.50 -11.87
CA GLN A 300 -4.56 17.27 -13.19
C GLN A 300 -4.18 15.88 -13.69
N GLY A 301 -4.88 15.38 -14.68
CA GLY A 301 -4.53 14.08 -15.22
C GLY A 301 -5.37 13.64 -16.39
N VAL A 302 -5.10 12.41 -16.83
CA VAL A 302 -5.89 11.68 -17.81
C VAL A 302 -6.26 10.31 -17.25
N ILE A 303 -7.53 9.95 -17.42
CA ILE A 303 -8.06 8.65 -17.02
C ILE A 303 -8.21 7.80 -18.27
N ARG A 304 -7.72 6.57 -18.22
CA ARG A 304 -7.79 5.60 -19.34
C ARG A 304 -8.37 4.28 -18.89
N SER A 305 -9.02 3.58 -19.81
CA SER A 305 -9.36 2.16 -19.62
C SER A 305 -8.15 1.30 -19.98
N VAL A 306 -7.90 0.27 -19.18
CA VAL A 306 -7.12 -0.89 -19.58
C VAL A 306 -8.03 -1.78 -20.42
N ALA A 307 -7.77 -1.85 -21.73
CA ALA A 307 -8.49 -2.71 -22.65
C ALA A 307 -7.61 -3.89 -23.10
N SER A 308 -8.22 -5.02 -23.47
CA SER A 308 -7.51 -6.09 -24.16
C SER A 308 -7.16 -5.63 -25.58
N GLY A 309 -6.02 -4.96 -25.74
CA GLY A 309 -5.54 -4.35 -26.99
C GLY A 309 -4.49 -3.26 -26.75
N SER A 310 -3.90 -2.69 -27.81
CA SER A 310 -2.86 -1.66 -27.70
C SER A 310 -3.41 -0.24 -27.46
N SER A 311 -4.70 0.00 -27.70
CA SER A 311 -5.33 1.28 -27.40
C SER A 311 -5.83 1.27 -25.95
N ASN A 312 -5.24 2.10 -25.08
CA ASN A 312 -5.79 2.45 -23.77
C ASN A 312 -6.65 3.73 -23.93
N PRO A 313 -7.93 3.61 -24.32
CA PRO A 313 -8.74 4.76 -24.67
C PRO A 313 -8.98 5.66 -23.45
N PRO A 314 -9.14 6.97 -23.65
CA PRO A 314 -9.55 7.87 -22.57
C PRO A 314 -10.93 7.48 -22.02
N LEU A 315 -11.12 7.66 -20.71
CA LEU A 315 -12.36 7.32 -20.02
C LEU A 315 -13.07 8.59 -19.53
N ALA A 316 -14.23 8.86 -20.10
CA ALA A 316 -15.09 9.99 -19.74
C ALA A 316 -15.99 9.68 -18.54
N ASN A 317 -16.47 10.72 -17.86
CA ASN A 317 -17.41 10.65 -16.73
C ASN A 317 -16.95 9.81 -15.54
N ALA A 318 -15.65 9.49 -15.47
CA ALA A 318 -15.06 8.89 -14.28
C ALA A 318 -14.99 9.96 -13.18
N ARG A 319 -15.40 9.58 -11.98
CA ARG A 319 -15.46 10.41 -10.80
C ARG A 319 -14.12 10.36 -10.09
N VAL A 320 -13.52 11.52 -9.88
CA VAL A 320 -12.24 11.69 -9.20
C VAL A 320 -12.48 12.47 -7.91
N THR A 321 -12.11 11.88 -6.78
CA THR A 321 -12.30 12.47 -5.45
C THR A 321 -10.97 12.46 -4.69
N VAL A 322 -10.69 13.52 -3.93
CA VAL A 322 -9.56 13.55 -2.98
C VAL A 322 -10.09 13.42 -1.57
N TRP A 323 -9.70 12.35 -0.88
CA TRP A 323 -10.25 12.03 0.45
C TRP A 323 -9.95 13.13 1.48
N GLY A 324 -10.93 13.41 2.35
CA GLY A 324 -10.86 14.46 3.37
C GLY A 324 -11.11 15.89 2.87
N THR A 325 -11.22 16.10 1.55
CA THR A 325 -11.48 17.43 0.97
C THR A 325 -12.93 17.66 0.58
N GLY A 326 -13.71 16.58 0.35
CA GLY A 326 -15.05 16.70 -0.21
C GLY A 326 -15.09 17.30 -1.63
N LEU A 327 -13.94 17.46 -2.30
CA LEU A 327 -13.88 17.89 -3.70
C LEU A 327 -14.02 16.70 -4.63
N GLU A 328 -14.80 16.92 -5.69
CA GLU A 328 -15.05 15.95 -6.74
C GLU A 328 -14.99 16.63 -8.10
N VAL A 329 -14.42 15.95 -9.08
CA VAL A 329 -14.49 16.33 -10.49
C VAL A 329 -14.80 15.10 -11.34
N ARG A 330 -15.39 15.31 -12.51
CA ARG A 330 -15.60 14.26 -13.51
C ARG A 330 -14.63 14.44 -14.66
N SER A 331 -14.10 13.34 -15.19
CA SER A 331 -13.30 13.40 -16.41
C SER A 331 -14.13 13.81 -17.62
N ALA A 332 -13.54 14.66 -18.46
CA ALA A 332 -14.11 15.07 -19.73
C ALA A 332 -14.08 13.92 -20.77
N ASN A 333 -14.67 14.16 -21.94
CA ASN A 333 -14.72 13.17 -23.04
C ASN A 333 -13.36 12.66 -23.51
N ASN A 334 -12.30 13.46 -23.34
CA ASN A 334 -10.92 13.09 -23.65
C ASN A 334 -10.18 12.47 -22.44
N GLY A 335 -10.90 12.10 -21.38
CA GLY A 335 -10.37 11.51 -20.16
C GLY A 335 -9.67 12.49 -19.23
N ARG A 336 -9.54 13.77 -19.61
CA ARG A 336 -8.84 14.77 -18.79
C ARG A 336 -9.67 15.22 -17.59
N PHE A 337 -8.99 15.50 -16.49
CA PHE A 337 -9.57 16.18 -15.34
C PHE A 337 -8.55 17.17 -14.75
N ALA A 338 -9.05 18.15 -14.02
CA ALA A 338 -8.25 19.07 -13.22
C ALA A 338 -9.04 19.47 -11.96
N MET A 339 -8.35 19.59 -10.84
CA MET A 339 -8.92 19.96 -9.55
C MET A 339 -7.91 20.85 -8.80
N SER A 340 -8.40 21.93 -8.20
CA SER A 340 -7.62 22.90 -7.43
C SER A 340 -8.25 23.12 -6.06
N GLY A 341 -7.58 23.88 -5.19
CA GLY A 341 -8.07 24.16 -3.84
C GLY A 341 -7.80 23.02 -2.85
N LEU A 342 -6.85 22.14 -3.18
CA LEU A 342 -6.52 20.95 -2.39
C LEU A 342 -5.47 21.27 -1.32
N PRO A 343 -5.50 20.61 -0.17
CA PRO A 343 -4.41 20.71 0.80
C PRO A 343 -3.08 20.21 0.22
N THR A 344 -1.97 20.65 0.80
CA THR A 344 -0.63 20.15 0.44
C THR A 344 -0.26 18.92 1.27
N GLY A 345 0.56 18.03 0.73
CA GLY A 345 0.98 16.78 1.39
C GLY A 345 0.48 15.52 0.70
N SER A 346 0.60 14.37 1.37
CA SER A 346 0.17 13.07 0.87
C SER A 346 -1.32 12.84 1.08
N TYR A 347 -2.05 12.54 0.00
CA TYR A 347 -3.49 12.27 0.01
C TYR A 347 -3.84 11.10 -0.92
N ILE A 348 -5.01 10.49 -0.68
CA ILE A 348 -5.59 9.54 -1.64
C ILE A 348 -6.39 10.28 -2.69
N VAL A 349 -6.09 9.98 -3.95
CA VAL A 349 -7.00 10.22 -5.07
C VAL A 349 -7.70 8.89 -5.36
N GLU A 350 -9.03 8.90 -5.25
CA GLU A 350 -9.88 7.78 -5.63
C GLU A 350 -10.56 8.08 -6.95
N THR A 351 -10.41 7.16 -7.91
CA THR A 351 -11.04 7.25 -9.22
C THR A 351 -12.02 6.10 -9.40
N VAL A 352 -13.29 6.43 -9.67
CA VAL A 352 -14.38 5.47 -9.84
C VAL A 352 -15.09 5.71 -11.17
N ALA A 353 -15.30 4.65 -11.93
CA ALA A 353 -16.12 4.67 -13.14
C ALA A 353 -17.04 3.46 -13.19
N ILE A 354 -18.22 3.61 -13.79
CA ILE A 354 -19.21 2.53 -13.89
C ILE A 354 -18.64 1.39 -14.75
N GLY A 355 -18.67 0.16 -14.21
CA GLY A 355 -18.15 -1.02 -14.90
C GLY A 355 -16.63 -1.18 -14.81
N TYR A 356 -15.96 -0.42 -13.94
CA TYR A 356 -14.52 -0.48 -13.72
C TYR A 356 -14.19 -0.71 -12.25
N GLN A 357 -13.04 -1.33 -11.99
CA GLN A 357 -12.50 -1.45 -10.64
C GLN A 357 -12.02 -0.09 -10.14
N PRO A 358 -12.41 0.37 -8.93
CA PRO A 358 -11.90 1.59 -8.34
C PRO A 358 -10.38 1.53 -8.17
N VAL A 359 -9.72 2.65 -8.43
CA VAL A 359 -8.28 2.80 -8.22
C VAL A 359 -8.06 3.88 -7.17
N ARG A 360 -7.22 3.56 -6.18
CA ARG A 360 -6.78 4.47 -5.13
C ARG A 360 -5.28 4.66 -5.25
N GLU A 361 -4.86 5.90 -5.42
CA GLU A 361 -3.45 6.25 -5.60
C GLU A 361 -3.07 7.28 -4.53
N VAL A 362 -1.91 7.08 -3.90
CA VAL A 362 -1.33 8.10 -3.02
C VAL A 362 -0.64 9.13 -3.90
N VAL A 363 -1.04 10.38 -3.78
CA VAL A 363 -0.44 11.52 -4.49
C VAL A 363 0.16 12.51 -3.51
N GLU A 364 1.23 13.17 -3.93
CA GLU A 364 1.93 14.18 -3.14
C GLU A 364 1.62 15.58 -3.70
N LEU A 365 0.65 16.26 -3.10
CA LEU A 365 0.16 17.57 -3.53
C LEU A 365 1.08 18.69 -3.06
N ARG A 366 1.40 19.62 -3.97
CA ARG A 366 2.32 20.73 -3.73
C ARG A 366 1.65 22.07 -4.01
N ALA A 367 2.09 23.12 -3.32
CA ALA A 367 1.61 24.48 -3.57
C ALA A 367 2.23 25.13 -4.81
N ASP A 368 3.46 24.74 -5.16
CA ASP A 368 4.26 25.37 -6.23
C ASP A 368 4.18 24.64 -7.57
N ALA A 369 3.45 23.52 -7.64
CA ALA A 369 3.34 22.70 -8.84
C ALA A 369 2.00 21.96 -8.90
N THR A 370 1.43 21.88 -10.09
CA THR A 370 0.28 21.02 -10.37
C THR A 370 0.75 19.58 -10.58
N VAL A 371 0.28 18.68 -9.73
CA VAL A 371 0.58 17.25 -9.84
C VAL A 371 -0.12 16.69 -11.07
N THR A 372 0.62 15.96 -11.93
CA THR A 372 0.04 15.30 -13.10
C THR A 372 0.01 13.80 -12.89
N VAL A 373 -1.18 13.18 -13.01
CA VAL A 373 -1.37 11.73 -12.87
C VAL A 373 -1.99 11.10 -14.11
N GLU A 374 -1.61 9.86 -14.41
CA GLU A 374 -2.28 9.03 -15.40
C GLU A 374 -2.89 7.82 -14.70
N THR A 375 -4.20 7.81 -14.54
CA THR A 375 -4.91 6.73 -13.86
C THR A 375 -5.47 5.75 -14.88
N ARG A 376 -5.22 4.47 -14.67
CA ARG A 376 -5.71 3.38 -15.55
C ARG A 376 -6.68 2.51 -14.80
N LEU A 377 -7.89 2.36 -15.33
CA LEU A 377 -8.93 1.54 -14.71
C LEU A 377 -9.11 0.24 -15.48
N GLU A 378 -9.08 -0.87 -14.74
CA GLU A 378 -9.40 -2.19 -15.28
C GLU A 378 -10.91 -2.37 -15.36
N ARG A 379 -11.37 -2.85 -16.52
CA ARG A 379 -12.78 -3.12 -16.74
C ARG A 379 -13.17 -4.35 -15.95
N LEU A 380 -14.21 -4.23 -15.12
CA LEU A 380 -14.85 -5.41 -14.55
C LEU A 380 -15.54 -6.10 -15.70
N LEU A 381 -15.16 -7.34 -16.01
CA LEU A 381 -15.83 -8.15 -17.01
C LEU A 381 -17.30 -8.29 -16.60
N MET A 382 -18.17 -7.43 -17.13
CA MET A 382 -19.59 -7.71 -17.14
C MET A 382 -19.77 -8.86 -18.12
N LEU A 383 -20.15 -10.03 -17.62
CA LEU A 383 -20.66 -11.10 -18.47
C LEU A 383 -21.72 -10.51 -19.42
N ASP A 384 -21.63 -10.95 -20.68
CA ASP A 384 -22.39 -10.41 -21.80
C ASP A 384 -23.88 -10.35 -21.53
N THR A 385 -24.55 -9.41 -22.19
CA THR A 385 -25.92 -8.93 -21.95
C THR A 385 -26.88 -10.03 -21.47
N VAL A 386 -26.97 -10.22 -20.15
CA VAL A 386 -28.01 -11.06 -19.56
C VAL A 386 -29.32 -10.31 -19.77
N GLN A 387 -30.18 -10.88 -20.61
CA GLN A 387 -31.46 -10.31 -21.01
C GLN A 387 -32.18 -9.66 -19.81
N VAL A 388 -32.66 -8.44 -20.06
CA VAL A 388 -33.20 -7.41 -19.15
C VAL A 388 -34.30 -7.89 -18.18
N ARG A 389 -34.68 -9.16 -18.21
CA ARG A 389 -35.58 -9.77 -17.22
C ARG A 389 -34.86 -10.27 -15.97
N ALA A 390 -33.58 -10.65 -16.04
CA ALA A 390 -32.88 -11.25 -14.89
C ALA A 390 -32.08 -10.25 -14.03
N LEU A 391 -31.51 -9.19 -14.62
CA LEU A 391 -30.68 -8.21 -13.88
C LEU A 391 -31.47 -7.21 -13.03
N ARG A 392 -32.76 -6.96 -13.31
CA ARG A 392 -33.61 -6.10 -12.44
C ARG A 392 -33.76 -6.67 -11.02
N ARG A 393 -33.70 -8.01 -10.88
CA ARG A 393 -33.74 -8.69 -9.56
C ARG A 393 -32.39 -8.70 -8.84
N ARG A 394 -31.28 -8.48 -9.55
CA ARG A 394 -29.92 -8.57 -9.00
C ARG A 394 -29.29 -7.21 -8.71
N ALA A 395 -29.67 -6.16 -9.45
CA ALA A 395 -29.13 -4.80 -9.31
C ALA A 395 -29.83 -3.95 -8.21
N LEU A 396 -31.04 -4.31 -7.79
CA LEU A 396 -31.80 -3.60 -6.73
C LEU A 396 -31.60 -4.22 -5.33
N GLY A 397 -30.68 -5.18 -5.18
CA GLY A 397 -30.72 -6.11 -4.06
C GLY A 397 -31.98 -6.98 -4.10
N PRO A 398 -32.15 -7.93 -3.16
CA PRO A 398 -33.47 -8.48 -2.93
C PRO A 398 -34.41 -7.30 -2.64
N SER A 399 -35.51 -7.22 -3.36
CA SER A 399 -36.51 -6.17 -3.20
C SER A 399 -37.79 -6.77 -2.66
N ILE A 400 -38.69 -5.91 -2.16
CA ILE A 400 -40.04 -6.32 -1.76
C ILE A 400 -40.80 -7.07 -2.88
N ALA A 401 -40.43 -6.91 -4.15
CA ALA A 401 -40.99 -7.69 -5.25
C ALA A 401 -40.73 -9.21 -5.13
N GLY A 402 -39.66 -9.62 -4.43
CA GLY A 402 -39.36 -11.03 -4.14
C GLY A 402 -40.06 -11.59 -2.91
N PHE A 403 -40.71 -10.73 -2.10
CA PHE A 403 -41.39 -11.14 -0.86
C PHE A 403 -42.49 -12.16 -1.14
N GLU A 404 -43.37 -11.91 -2.12
CA GLU A 404 -44.48 -12.83 -2.44
C GLU A 404 -43.99 -14.17 -2.97
N GLU A 405 -42.92 -14.19 -3.75
CA GLU A 405 -42.30 -15.43 -4.24
C GLU A 405 -41.76 -16.27 -3.07
N ARG A 406 -41.09 -15.64 -2.09
CA ARG A 406 -40.60 -16.33 -0.89
C ARG A 406 -41.73 -16.76 0.03
N ARG A 407 -42.77 -15.94 0.17
CA ARG A 407 -43.99 -16.27 0.92
C ARG A 407 -44.69 -17.49 0.34
N GLN A 408 -44.79 -17.59 -0.98
CA GLN A 408 -45.37 -18.75 -1.68
C GLN A 408 -44.54 -20.03 -1.54
N ARG A 409 -43.21 -19.92 -1.46
CA ARG A 409 -42.31 -21.06 -1.22
C ARG A 409 -42.40 -21.59 0.21
N GLY A 410 -42.84 -20.78 1.17
CA GLY A 410 -43.29 -21.24 2.50
C GLY A 410 -42.20 -21.55 3.53
N PHE A 411 -40.93 -21.29 3.22
CA PHE A 411 -39.83 -21.46 4.19
C PHE A 411 -39.73 -20.22 5.06
N GLY A 412 -40.31 -20.22 6.26
CA GLY A 412 -40.26 -19.08 7.21
C GLY A 412 -41.65 -18.50 7.55
N LYS A 413 -41.67 -17.46 8.39
CA LYS A 413 -42.88 -16.72 8.74
C LYS A 413 -42.88 -15.35 8.06
N PHE A 414 -43.97 -15.03 7.40
CA PHE A 414 -44.14 -13.80 6.63
C PHE A 414 -45.26 -12.97 7.24
N LEU A 415 -45.02 -11.67 7.41
CA LEU A 415 -46.01 -10.67 7.78
C LEU A 415 -46.11 -9.66 6.63
N GLY A 416 -47.22 -9.72 5.88
CA GLY A 416 -47.51 -8.76 4.82
C GLY A 416 -48.31 -7.54 5.32
N PRO A 417 -48.58 -6.55 4.46
CA PRO A 417 -49.29 -5.33 4.83
C PRO A 417 -50.61 -5.59 5.56
N GLU A 418 -51.44 -6.52 5.07
CA GLU A 418 -52.73 -6.84 5.69
C GLU A 418 -52.64 -7.46 7.08
N GLU A 419 -51.55 -8.17 7.40
CA GLU A 419 -51.32 -8.76 8.73
C GLU A 419 -50.72 -7.72 9.68
N LEU A 420 -49.94 -6.77 9.15
CA LEU A 420 -49.35 -5.67 9.92
C LEU A 420 -50.37 -4.58 10.24
N ASP A 421 -51.30 -4.27 9.34
CA ASP A 421 -52.39 -3.29 9.57
C ASP A 421 -53.35 -3.72 10.68
N ARG A 422 -53.49 -5.04 10.91
CA ARG A 422 -54.32 -5.59 11.98
C ARG A 422 -53.62 -5.59 13.35
N ARG A 423 -52.33 -5.26 13.41
CA ARG A 423 -51.52 -5.27 14.63
C ARG A 423 -51.27 -3.84 15.11
N VAL A 424 -51.78 -3.52 16.29
CA VAL A 424 -51.42 -2.27 16.98
C VAL A 424 -50.09 -2.50 17.70
N ALA A 425 -49.01 -1.95 17.17
CA ALA A 425 -47.66 -2.04 17.74
C ALA A 425 -47.10 -0.64 17.95
N SER A 426 -46.70 -0.32 19.18
CA SER A 426 -46.03 0.95 19.51
C SER A 426 -44.52 0.88 19.25
N GLN A 427 -43.95 -0.33 19.20
CA GLN A 427 -42.54 -0.56 18.86
C GLN A 427 -42.38 -1.66 17.81
N ALA A 428 -41.36 -1.57 16.97
CA ALA A 428 -41.16 -2.50 15.85
C ALA A 428 -40.95 -3.94 16.34
N SER A 429 -40.33 -4.11 17.51
CA SER A 429 -40.19 -5.39 18.18
C SER A 429 -41.53 -6.05 18.48
N ASP A 430 -42.59 -5.29 18.79
CA ASP A 430 -43.88 -5.87 19.19
C ASP A 430 -44.54 -6.68 18.07
N LEU A 431 -44.24 -6.34 16.81
CA LEU A 431 -44.70 -7.09 15.64
C LEU A 431 -44.17 -8.53 15.61
N LEU A 432 -43.07 -8.82 16.31
CA LEU A 432 -42.40 -10.11 16.31
C LEU A 432 -42.77 -11.02 17.50
N ARG A 433 -43.45 -10.51 18.54
CA ARG A 433 -43.71 -11.24 19.80
C ARG A 433 -44.52 -12.52 19.64
N MET A 434 -45.40 -12.57 18.65
CA MET A 434 -46.32 -13.69 18.40
C MET A 434 -45.79 -14.68 17.36
N ILE A 435 -44.53 -14.55 16.94
CA ILE A 435 -43.91 -15.46 15.98
C ILE A 435 -43.27 -16.63 16.72
N ALA A 436 -43.72 -17.85 16.43
CA ALA A 436 -43.14 -19.05 17.00
C ALA A 436 -41.63 -19.13 16.69
N GLY A 437 -40.81 -19.34 17.72
CA GLY A 437 -39.35 -19.39 17.61
C GLY A 437 -38.65 -18.04 17.78
N VAL A 438 -39.39 -16.94 17.94
CA VAL A 438 -38.86 -15.61 18.27
C VAL A 438 -39.05 -15.33 19.76
N ARG A 439 -38.02 -14.77 20.41
CA ARG A 439 -38.06 -14.26 21.78
C ARG A 439 -37.60 -12.82 21.81
N ILE A 440 -38.29 -12.00 22.58
CA ILE A 440 -37.93 -10.59 22.77
C ILE A 440 -37.54 -10.41 24.23
N VAL A 441 -36.30 -10.02 24.46
CA VAL A 441 -35.73 -9.86 25.80
C VAL A 441 -35.30 -8.41 26.03
N PRO A 442 -35.47 -7.85 27.23
CA PRO A 442 -34.92 -6.54 27.56
C PRO A 442 -33.39 -6.49 27.37
N GLY A 443 -32.88 -5.32 26.98
CA GLY A 443 -31.46 -5.02 26.84
C GLY A 443 -31.17 -3.55 27.20
N PRO A 444 -29.88 -3.15 27.24
CA PRO A 444 -29.47 -1.82 27.65
C PRO A 444 -30.15 -0.68 26.85
N ASP A 445 -30.45 -0.93 25.57
CA ASP A 445 -31.00 0.06 24.63
C ASP A 445 -32.40 -0.32 24.10
N GLY A 446 -33.19 -1.02 24.91
CA GLY A 446 -34.57 -1.41 24.59
C GLY A 446 -34.77 -2.93 24.55
N TYR A 447 -35.14 -3.48 23.40
CA TYR A 447 -35.49 -4.90 23.27
C TYR A 447 -34.62 -5.60 22.22
N ARG A 448 -34.04 -6.74 22.60
CA ARG A 448 -33.29 -7.62 21.70
C ARG A 448 -34.17 -8.73 21.19
N VAL A 449 -34.08 -8.99 19.89
CA VAL A 449 -34.74 -10.12 19.24
C VAL A 449 -33.79 -11.31 19.21
N LEU A 450 -34.26 -12.46 19.69
CA LEU A 450 -33.53 -13.72 19.70
C LEU A 450 -34.35 -14.78 18.98
N LEU A 451 -33.67 -15.63 18.20
CA LEU A 451 -34.24 -16.83 17.60
C LEU A 451 -33.84 -18.06 18.39
N ARG A 452 -34.53 -19.18 18.16
CA ARG A 452 -34.15 -20.49 18.71
C ARG A 452 -32.86 -20.97 18.02
N GLY A 453 -31.81 -21.24 18.80
CA GLY A 453 -30.52 -21.72 18.28
C GLY A 453 -30.22 -23.16 18.70
N ASP A 454 -29.32 -23.82 17.97
CA ASP A 454 -29.03 -25.26 18.10
C ASP A 454 -28.25 -25.63 19.39
N PHE A 455 -27.42 -24.71 19.94
CA PHE A 455 -26.46 -25.05 21.03
C PHE A 455 -26.59 -24.23 22.34
N LYS A 456 -27.23 -23.05 22.32
CA LYS A 456 -27.41 -22.18 23.52
C LYS A 456 -28.89 -21.87 23.84
N GLY A 457 -29.83 -22.57 23.22
CA GLY A 457 -31.28 -22.37 23.41
C GLY A 457 -31.85 -21.10 22.76
N SER A 458 -31.05 -20.05 22.58
CA SER A 458 -31.38 -18.86 21.78
C SER A 458 -30.12 -18.17 21.22
N CYS A 459 -30.26 -17.48 20.11
CA CYS A 459 -29.18 -16.77 19.41
C CYS A 459 -29.73 -15.49 18.73
N ALA A 460 -28.85 -14.58 18.30
CA ALA A 460 -29.26 -13.35 17.62
C ALA A 460 -29.39 -13.57 16.09
N PRO A 461 -30.53 -13.20 15.46
CA PRO A 461 -30.68 -13.28 14.01
C PRO A 461 -29.74 -12.30 13.30
N THR A 462 -29.41 -12.61 12.05
CA THR A 462 -28.90 -11.57 11.14
C THR A 462 -30.07 -10.69 10.69
N MET A 463 -29.94 -9.37 10.84
CA MET A 463 -31.00 -8.42 10.49
C MET A 463 -30.71 -7.72 9.16
N PHE A 464 -31.75 -7.56 8.35
CA PHE A 464 -31.71 -6.84 7.08
C PHE A 464 -32.83 -5.80 7.04
N LEU A 465 -32.52 -4.61 6.54
CA LEU A 465 -33.47 -3.53 6.23
C LEU A 465 -33.37 -3.24 4.73
N ASP A 466 -34.47 -3.41 4.01
CA ASP A 466 -34.55 -3.23 2.55
C ASP A 466 -33.47 -3.97 1.76
N GLY A 467 -33.17 -5.20 2.22
CA GLY A 467 -32.14 -6.05 1.61
C GLY A 467 -30.71 -5.67 2.00
N MET A 468 -30.51 -4.58 2.73
CA MET A 468 -29.22 -4.17 3.27
C MET A 468 -29.03 -4.76 4.66
N ARG A 469 -27.87 -5.38 4.90
CA ARG A 469 -27.54 -5.96 6.20
C ARG A 469 -27.27 -4.85 7.22
N ILE A 470 -27.96 -4.91 8.34
CA ILE A 470 -27.64 -4.08 9.50
C ILE A 470 -26.41 -4.68 10.20
N LEU A 471 -25.35 -3.88 10.37
CA LEU A 471 -24.14 -4.27 11.08
C LEU A 471 -24.33 -3.93 12.57
N ASP A 472 -24.40 -4.96 13.41
CA ASP A 472 -24.46 -4.81 14.87
C ASP A 472 -23.11 -4.26 15.38
N MET A 473 -23.08 -2.95 15.68
CA MET A 473 -21.94 -2.26 16.25
C MET A 473 -22.11 -2.15 17.78
N GLY A 474 -21.86 -3.24 18.51
CA GLY A 474 -21.71 -3.18 19.97
C GLY A 474 -22.87 -3.73 20.81
N GLY A 475 -23.76 -4.56 20.26
CA GLY A 475 -24.81 -5.24 21.03
C GLY A 475 -26.14 -4.47 21.09
N VAL A 476 -26.24 -3.36 20.37
CA VAL A 476 -27.45 -2.57 20.12
C VAL A 476 -28.28 -3.22 19.01
N ASN A 477 -28.71 -4.47 19.22
CA ASN A 477 -29.53 -5.20 18.25
C ASN A 477 -31.04 -4.94 18.48
N SER A 478 -31.39 -3.67 18.66
CA SER A 478 -32.77 -3.22 18.87
C SER A 478 -33.36 -2.80 17.53
N ILE A 479 -34.26 -3.62 16.99
CA ILE A 479 -35.05 -3.30 15.78
C ILE A 479 -35.72 -1.92 15.86
N ASN A 480 -36.06 -1.48 17.09
CA ASN A 480 -36.73 -0.22 17.36
C ASN A 480 -35.87 1.01 17.05
N SER A 481 -34.55 0.85 16.99
CA SER A 481 -33.61 1.95 16.70
C SER A 481 -33.42 2.19 15.20
N TYR A 482 -33.89 1.27 14.36
CA TYR A 482 -33.66 1.31 12.91
C TYR A 482 -34.91 1.58 12.08
N VAL A 483 -36.09 1.27 12.60
CA VAL A 483 -37.34 1.40 11.86
C VAL A 483 -38.53 1.58 12.80
N SER A 484 -39.44 2.48 12.45
CA SER A 484 -40.72 2.65 13.14
C SER A 484 -41.74 1.59 12.69
N PRO A 485 -42.66 1.11 13.56
CA PRO A 485 -43.74 0.20 13.15
C PRO A 485 -44.52 0.66 11.92
N MET A 486 -44.68 1.98 11.72
CA MET A 486 -45.47 2.52 10.60
C MET A 486 -44.72 2.52 9.27
N GLU A 487 -43.38 2.46 9.28
CA GLU A 487 -42.53 2.47 8.09
C GLU A 487 -42.38 1.08 7.47
N ILE A 488 -42.59 0.02 8.25
CA ILE A 488 -42.36 -1.37 7.81
C ILE A 488 -43.48 -1.78 6.86
N ARG A 489 -43.25 -2.07 5.59
CA ARG A 489 -44.27 -2.64 4.69
C ARG A 489 -44.47 -4.14 4.85
N ALA A 490 -43.40 -4.87 5.14
CA ALA A 490 -43.43 -6.33 5.27
C ALA A 490 -42.27 -6.86 6.13
N ILE A 491 -42.45 -8.04 6.73
CA ILE A 491 -41.40 -8.72 7.52
C ILE A 491 -41.30 -10.19 7.09
N GLU A 492 -40.07 -10.69 6.93
CA GLU A 492 -39.73 -12.10 6.74
C GLU A 492 -38.90 -12.58 7.94
N VAL A 493 -39.31 -13.70 8.55
CA VAL A 493 -38.61 -14.30 9.69
C VAL A 493 -38.24 -15.74 9.37
N TYR A 494 -36.93 -15.99 9.32
CA TYR A 494 -36.36 -17.30 9.09
C TYR A 494 -35.72 -17.79 10.39
N VAL A 495 -36.37 -18.74 11.05
CA VAL A 495 -35.99 -19.19 12.41
C VAL A 495 -34.78 -20.14 12.45
N SER A 496 -34.21 -20.49 11.30
CA SER A 496 -32.99 -21.30 11.19
C SER A 496 -32.18 -20.93 9.95
N GLY A 497 -30.87 -21.15 10.00
CA GLY A 497 -29.98 -20.96 8.85
C GLY A 497 -30.34 -21.86 7.66
N ALA A 498 -30.86 -23.06 7.91
CA ALA A 498 -31.30 -23.99 6.86
C ALA A 498 -32.56 -23.52 6.12
N ALA A 499 -33.43 -22.77 6.78
CA ALA A 499 -34.62 -22.17 6.16
C ALA A 499 -34.33 -20.78 5.55
N THR A 500 -33.15 -20.22 5.79
CA THR A 500 -32.78 -18.87 5.34
C THR A 500 -32.34 -18.89 3.87
N PRO A 501 -32.96 -18.08 2.99
CA PRO A 501 -32.54 -17.94 1.61
C PRO A 501 -31.07 -17.52 1.50
N PRO A 502 -30.33 -17.97 0.47
CA PRO A 502 -28.91 -17.62 0.30
C PRO A 502 -28.64 -16.11 0.32
N GLU A 503 -29.56 -15.29 -0.21
CA GLU A 503 -29.45 -13.83 -0.22
C GLU A 503 -29.53 -13.17 1.16
N PHE A 504 -30.07 -13.87 2.17
CA PHE A 504 -30.16 -13.42 3.56
C PHE A 504 -29.33 -14.29 4.51
N SER A 505 -28.48 -15.13 3.93
CA SER A 505 -27.56 -15.99 4.67
C SER A 505 -26.18 -15.35 4.75
N ASN A 506 -25.55 -15.46 5.92
CA ASN A 506 -24.16 -15.06 6.12
C ASN A 506 -23.18 -16.25 5.96
N GLY A 507 -23.65 -17.42 5.51
CA GLY A 507 -22.85 -18.65 5.31
C GLY A 507 -22.24 -19.28 6.57
N LEU A 508 -22.19 -18.55 7.68
CA LEU A 508 -21.48 -18.87 8.93
C LEU A 508 -22.41 -18.92 10.17
N SER A 509 -23.69 -18.56 10.02
CA SER A 509 -24.67 -18.45 11.12
C SER A 509 -25.77 -19.50 10.96
N THR A 510 -26.01 -20.32 11.99
CA THR A 510 -27.15 -21.26 12.04
C THR A 510 -28.42 -20.61 12.61
N CYS A 511 -28.33 -19.36 13.10
CA CYS A 511 -29.38 -18.71 13.88
C CYS A 511 -30.60 -18.26 13.07
N GLY A 512 -30.46 -18.13 11.76
CA GLY A 512 -31.50 -17.58 10.89
C GLY A 512 -31.44 -16.05 10.74
N SER A 513 -32.45 -15.48 10.10
CA SER A 513 -32.47 -14.07 9.69
C SER A 513 -33.84 -13.43 9.84
N ILE A 514 -33.84 -12.11 10.03
CA ILE A 514 -35.05 -11.27 10.00
C ILE A 514 -34.83 -10.19 8.95
N VAL A 515 -35.76 -10.11 7.98
CA VAL A 515 -35.71 -9.15 6.88
C VAL A 515 -36.91 -8.23 6.99
N ILE A 516 -36.63 -6.93 6.96
CA ILE A 516 -37.61 -5.87 7.10
C ILE A 516 -37.62 -5.10 5.79
N TRP A 517 -38.81 -4.92 5.22
CA TRP A 517 -39.02 -4.07 4.06
C TRP A 517 -39.74 -2.82 4.49
N THR A 518 -39.23 -1.65 4.16
CA THR A 518 -39.91 -0.37 4.39
C THR A 518 -40.80 0.01 3.20
N GLY A 519 -41.71 0.95 3.43
CA GLY A 519 -42.55 1.55 2.40
C GLY A 519 -44.01 1.65 2.80
N ALA A 520 -44.78 2.37 2.00
CA ALA A 520 -46.18 2.66 2.31
C ALA A 520 -47.02 1.38 2.51
N ARG A 521 -47.75 1.31 3.63
CA ARG A 521 -48.86 0.36 3.83
C ARG A 521 -50.15 1.04 3.34
N ARG A 522 -50.41 0.86 2.04
CA ARG A 522 -51.37 1.59 1.20
C ARG A 522 -50.93 3.00 0.81
#